data_AF-A0A1I4E6B3-F1
#
_entry.id   AF-A0A1I4E6B3-F1
#
_cell.length_a   1.000
_cell.length_b   1.000
_cell.length_c   1.000
_cell.angle_alpha   90.00
_cell.angle_beta   90.00
_cell.angle_gamma   90.00
#
_symmetry.space_group_name_H-M   'P 1'
#
loop_
_entity.id
_entity.type
_entity.pdbx_description
1 polymer ?
#
loop_
_entity_poly.entity_id
_entity_poly.type
_entity_poly.pdbx_seq_one_letter_code
_entity_poly.pdbx_strand_id
1 'polypeptide(L)' 'MTKLLSIMMCIVFTLGIIVSSLSEINESIVKDGGLRDRAVSWIDQAIP' A
#
# COMPACT_ATOMS: atom_id res chain seq x y z
N MET A 1 0.49 -32.25 -13.79
CA MET A 1 1.67 -31.42 -13.48
C MET A 1 1.50 -29.96 -13.91
N THR A 2 1.18 -29.66 -15.17
CA THR A 2 1.03 -28.27 -15.68
C THR A 2 -0.06 -27.45 -15.00
N LYS A 3 -1.24 -28.03 -14.71
CA LYS A 3 -2.34 -27.32 -14.02
C LYS A 3 -1.97 -26.82 -12.62
N LEU A 4 -1.16 -27.60 -11.89
CA LEU A 4 -0.70 -27.25 -10.54
C LEU A 4 0.27 -26.06 -10.58
N LEU A 5 1.17 -26.05 -11.57
CA LEU A 5 2.06 -24.91 -11.84
C LEU A 5 1.30 -23.64 -12.19
N SER A 6 0.26 -23.73 -13.03
CA SER A 6 -0.58 -22.57 -13.40
C SER A 6 -1.32 -22.00 -12.19
N ILE A 7 -1.85 -22.86 -11.30
CA ILE A 7 -2.50 -22.42 -10.06
C ILE A 7 -1.48 -21.71 -9.16
N MET A 8 -0.29 -22.29 -9.00
CA MET A 8 0.77 -21.70 -8.18
C MET A 8 1.22 -20.34 -8.72
N MET A 9 1.38 -20.21 -10.04
CA MET A 9 1.71 -18.93 -10.66
C MET A 9 0.61 -17.88 -10.47
N CYS A 10 -0.67 -18.24 -10.64
CA CYS A 10 -1.78 -17.32 -10.37
C CYS A 10 -1.70 -16.78 -8.93
N ILE A 11 -1.50 -17.66 -7.95
CA ILE A 11 -1.40 -17.25 -6.54
C ILE A 11 -0.23 -16.28 -6.32
N VAL A 12 0.95 -16.59 -6.88
CA VAL A 12 2.14 -15.74 -6.75
C VAL A 12 1.92 -14.36 -7.38
N PHE A 13 1.33 -14.30 -8.58
CA PHE A 13 1.07 -13.02 -9.24
C PHE A 13 0.02 -12.19 -8.50
N THR A 14 -1.07 -12.82 -8.03
CA THR A 14 -2.09 -12.12 -7.25
C THR A 14 -1.52 -11.55 -5.96
N LEU A 15 -0.73 -12.33 -5.21
CA LEU A 15 -0.08 -11.85 -4.00
C LEU A 15 0.94 -10.73 -4.29
N GLY A 16 1.72 -10.86 -5.37
CA GLY A 16 2.66 -9.83 -5.80
C GLY A 16 1.98 -8.50 -6.10
N ILE A 17 0.85 -8.52 -6.83
CA ILE A 17 0.05 -7.32 -7.11
C ILE A 17 -0.45 -6.68 -5.82
N ILE A 18 -1.01 -7.47 -4.89
CA ILE A 18 -1.52 -6.96 -3.61
C ILE A 18 -0.41 -6.27 -2.80
N VAL A 19 0.75 -6.93 -2.68
CA VAL A 19 1.89 -6.36 -1.93
C VAL A 19 2.40 -5.08 -2.59
N SER A 20 2.49 -5.03 -3.93
CA SER A 20 2.89 -3.82 -4.64
C SER A 20 1.93 -2.66 -4.39
N SER A 21 0.62 -2.91 -4.47
CA SER A 21 -0.40 -1.88 -4.22
C SER A 21 -0.37 -1.39 -2.77
N LEU A 22 -0.17 -2.28 -1.79
CA LEU A 22 -0.02 -1.89 -0.40
C LEU A 22 1.25 -1.06 -0.16
N SER A 23 2.34 -1.39 -0.84
CA SER A 23 3.59 -0.63 -0.76
C SER A 23 3.42 0.80 -1.28
N GLU A 24 2.73 0.97 -2.41
CA GLU A 24 2.48 2.29 -3.01
C GLU A 24 1.57 3.16 -2.13
N ILE A 25 0.53 2.56 -1.53
CA ILE A 25 -0.33 3.23 -0.55
C ILE A 25 0.50 3.63 0.68
N ASN A 26 1.31 2.72 1.22
CA ASN A 26 2.13 3.00 2.39
C ASN A 26 3.13 4.13 2.12
N GLU A 27 3.76 4.16 0.95
CA GLU A 27 4.64 5.26 0.56
C GLU A 27 3.85 6.59 0.49
N SER A 28 2.66 6.60 -0.12
CA SER A 28 1.84 7.82 -0.22
C SER A 28 1.39 8.38 1.14
N ILE A 29 1.29 7.53 2.16
CA ILE A 29 0.90 7.92 3.52
C ILE A 29 2.10 8.42 4.32
N VAL A 30 3.23 7.71 4.26
CA VAL A 30 4.35 7.86 5.20
C VAL A 30 5.47 8.76 4.67
N LYS A 31 5.53 9.01 3.35
CA LYS A 31 6.51 9.91 2.75
C LYS A 31 6.38 11.33 3.28
N ASP A 32 7.49 12.06 3.32
CA ASP A 32 7.55 13.45 3.75
C ASP A 32 6.53 14.32 2.99
N GLY A 33 5.66 15.02 3.72
CA GLY A 33 4.55 15.81 3.17
C GLY A 33 3.37 14.98 2.65
N GLY A 34 3.38 13.68 2.92
CA GLY A 34 2.34 12.71 2.61
C GLY A 34 1.11 12.87 3.50
N LEU A 35 0.19 11.91 3.38
CA LEU A 35 -1.13 12.02 4.02
C LEU A 35 -1.03 12.15 5.55
N ARG A 36 -0.07 11.46 6.17
CA ARG A 36 0.16 11.51 7.61
C ARG A 36 0.51 12.92 8.09
N ASP A 37 1.50 13.55 7.46
CA ASP A 37 1.99 14.87 7.87
C ASP A 37 0.92 15.95 7.67
N ARG A 38 0.16 15.85 6.57
CA ARG A 38 -0.97 16.75 6.31
C ARG A 38 -2.09 16.58 7.33
N ALA A 39 -2.43 15.35 7.70
CA ALA A 39 -3.44 15.08 8.70
C ALA A 39 -3.06 15.64 10.07
N VAL A 40 -1.80 15.47 10.49
CA VAL A 40 -1.28 16.07 11.74
C VAL A 40 -1.35 17.60 11.67
N SER A 41 -0.89 18.21 10.58
CA SER A 41 -0.97 19.66 10.40
C SER A 41 -2.40 20.20 10.46
N TRP A 42 -3.41 19.48 9.96
CA TRP A 42 -4.80 19.90 10.05
C TRP A 42 -5.35 19.81 11.47
N ILE A 43 -4.95 18.78 12.21
CA ILE A 43 -5.33 18.63 13.63
C ILE A 43 -4.72 19.77 14.45
N ASP A 44 -3.43 20.07 14.25
CA ASP A 44 -2.74 21.15 14.96
C ASP A 44 -3.35 22.54 14.66
N GLN A 45 -3.92 22.74 13.46
CA GLN A 45 -4.62 23.97 13.10
C GLN A 45 -6.07 24.03 13.62
N ALA A 46 -6.67 22.88 13.92
CA ALA A 46 -8.06 22.78 14.38
C ALA A 46 -8.18 22.86 15.92
N ILE A 47 -7.10 22.58 16.65
CA ILE A 47 -7.05 22.73 18.11
C ILE A 47 -6.50 24.15 18.41
N PRO A 48 -7.27 25.01 19.11
CA PRO A 48 -6.87 26.39 19.42
C PRO A 48 -5.70 26.48 20.40
#